data_AF-A0A949URM6-F1
#
_entry.id   AF-A0A949URM6-F1
#
_cell.length_a   1.000
_cell.length_b   1.000
_cell.length_c   1.000
_cell.angle_alpha   90.00
_cell.angle_beta   90.00
_cell.angle_gamma   90.00
#
_symmetry.space_group_name_H-M   'P 1'
#
loop_
_entity.id
_entity.type
_entity.pdbx_description
1 polymer ?
#
loop_
_entity_poly.entity_id
_entity_poly.type
_entity_poly.pdbx_seq_one_letter_code
_entity_poly.pdbx_strand_id
1 'polypeptide(L)'
;MLKLITTVTEVLMLLYWVLATALVLNVINIDPSLMYSDYKNPLVVAWNWSFFPIDIAFASIGLFAKYGNVVGALKFKLEISAATLMLCAGLMAVSYWVITGDFNPSWWAVNIGLIFLGLLNLYTVKVDDTSS
;
A
#
# COMPACT_ATOMS: atom_id res chain seq x y z
N MET A 1 -16.87 4.53 -7.75
CA MET A 1 -15.89 3.55 -8.28
C MET A 1 -14.54 3.68 -7.59
N LEU A 2 -13.85 4.84 -7.63
CA LEU A 2 -12.55 5.05 -6.97
C LEU A 2 -12.53 4.63 -5.48
N LYS A 3 -13.49 5.14 -4.68
CA LYS A 3 -13.62 4.78 -3.25
C LYS A 3 -13.62 3.26 -3.02
N LEU A 4 -14.36 2.51 -3.83
CA LEU A 4 -14.44 1.05 -3.72
C LEU A 4 -13.09 0.39 -4.05
N ILE A 5 -12.45 0.80 -5.16
CA ILE A 5 -11.15 0.25 -5.58
C ILE A 5 -10.08 0.52 -4.51
N THR A 6 -10.06 1.75 -3.97
CA THR A 6 -9.13 2.13 -2.90
C THR A 6 -9.39 1.30 -1.64
N THR A 7 -10.65 1.15 -1.20
CA THR A 7 -10.98 0.28 -0.06
C THR A 7 -10.52 -1.15 -0.28
N VAL A 8 -10.79 -1.74 -1.45
CA VAL A 8 -10.35 -3.10 -1.78
C VAL A 8 -8.84 -3.21 -1.72
N THR A 9 -8.12 -2.22 -2.26
CA THR A 9 -6.65 -2.17 -2.24
C THR A 9 -6.10 -2.12 -0.81
N GLU A 10 -6.68 -1.28 0.05
CA GLU A 10 -6.27 -1.15 1.46
C GLU A 10 -6.53 -2.45 2.23
N VAL A 11 -7.69 -3.09 2.03
CA VAL A 11 -8.00 -4.38 2.66
C VAL A 11 -7.06 -5.47 2.16
N LEU A 12 -6.79 -5.53 0.86
CA LEU A 12 -5.83 -6.47 0.29
C LEU A 12 -4.41 -6.23 0.80
N MET A 13 -4.01 -4.98 1.04
CA MET A 13 -2.71 -4.65 1.64
C MET A 13 -2.59 -5.16 3.07
N LEU A 14 -3.63 -4.99 3.89
CA LEU A 14 -3.66 -5.57 5.23
C LEU A 14 -3.61 -7.10 5.17
N LEU A 15 -4.36 -7.71 4.26
CA LEU A 15 -4.35 -9.16 4.06
C LEU A 15 -2.98 -9.67 3.59
N TYR A 16 -2.31 -8.94 2.70
CA TYR A 16 -0.95 -9.24 2.25
C TYR A 16 -0.01 -9.35 3.45
N TRP A 17 -0.05 -8.38 4.38
CA TRP A 17 0.83 -8.40 5.55
C TRP A 17 0.48 -9.50 6.57
N VAL A 18 -0.81 -9.86 6.69
CA VAL A 18 -1.22 -11.05 7.46
C VAL A 18 -0.60 -12.31 6.85
N LEU A 19 -0.68 -12.48 5.52
CA LEU A 19 -0.12 -13.63 4.82
C LEU A 19 1.41 -13.64 4.88
N ALA A 20 2.08 -12.50 4.70
CA ALA A 20 3.52 -12.38 4.79
C ALA A 20 4.03 -12.73 6.20
N THR A 21 3.31 -12.30 7.24
CA THR A 21 3.61 -12.67 8.63
C THR A 21 3.39 -14.16 8.87
N ALA A 22 2.26 -14.73 8.40
CA ALA A 22 1.97 -16.15 8.53
C ALA A 22 3.02 -17.03 7.82
N LEU A 23 3.53 -16.57 6.67
CA LEU A 23 4.61 -17.23 5.94
C LEU A 23 5.91 -17.24 6.75
N VAL A 24 6.32 -16.09 7.32
CA VAL A 24 7.54 -16.01 8.14
C VAL A 24 7.43 -16.83 9.43
N LEU A 25 6.23 -16.94 10.00
CA LEU A 25 5.96 -17.80 11.15
C LEU A 25 5.82 -19.29 10.77
N ASN A 26 6.00 -19.66 9.50
CA ASN A 26 5.84 -21.02 8.97
C ASN A 26 4.43 -21.61 9.23
N VAL A 27 3.42 -20.76 9.35
CA VAL A 27 2.01 -21.17 9.51
C VAL A 27 1.42 -21.61 8.17
N ILE A 28 1.88 -20.98 7.08
CA ILE A 28 1.46 -21.29 5.71
C ILE A 28 2.70 -21.49 4.82
N ASN A 29 2.51 -22.19 3.70
CA ASN A 29 3.49 -22.27 2.62
C ASN A 29 2.88 -21.68 1.35
N ILE A 30 3.64 -20.84 0.65
CA ILE A 30 3.24 -20.23 -0.61
C ILE A 30 4.18 -20.75 -1.71
N ASP A 31 3.61 -21.02 -2.88
CA ASP A 31 4.37 -21.43 -4.06
C ASP A 31 5.46 -20.39 -4.37
N PRO A 32 6.74 -20.80 -4.48
CA PRO A 32 7.86 -19.92 -4.83
C PRO A 32 7.63 -19.06 -6.08
N SER A 33 6.85 -19.55 -7.06
CA SER A 33 6.55 -18.83 -8.30
C SER A 33 5.68 -17.58 -8.10
N LEU A 34 4.97 -17.48 -6.97
CA LEU A 34 4.15 -16.34 -6.61
C LEU A 34 4.93 -15.26 -5.83
N MET A 35 6.15 -15.56 -5.40
CA MET A 35 6.96 -14.63 -4.61
C MET A 35 7.71 -13.64 -5.50
N TYR A 36 8.16 -12.54 -4.90
CA TYR A 36 9.08 -11.63 -5.56
C TYR A 36 10.45 -12.30 -5.77
N SER A 37 11.21 -11.81 -6.75
CA SER A 37 12.52 -12.37 -7.09
C SER A 37 13.45 -12.35 -5.88
N ASP A 38 14.25 -13.42 -5.73
CA ASP A 38 15.19 -13.56 -4.63
C ASP A 38 14.57 -13.46 -3.23
N TYR A 39 13.33 -13.91 -3.03
CA TYR A 39 12.66 -13.90 -1.72
C TYR A 39 13.37 -14.68 -0.59
N LYS A 40 14.38 -15.49 -0.94
CA LYS A 40 15.25 -16.18 0.04
C LYS A 40 16.47 -15.36 0.44
N ASN A 41 16.80 -14.32 -0.30
CA ASN A 41 17.92 -13.44 0.01
C ASN A 41 17.54 -12.55 1.21
N PRO A 42 18.27 -12.62 2.34
CA PRO A 42 17.93 -11.85 3.54
C PRO A 42 17.86 -10.34 3.31
N LEU A 43 18.62 -9.80 2.35
CA LEU A 43 18.57 -8.39 2.00
C LEU A 43 17.27 -8.01 1.30
N VAL A 44 16.77 -8.86 0.40
CA VAL A 44 15.51 -8.63 -0.30
C VAL A 44 14.33 -8.81 0.65
N VAL A 45 14.44 -9.77 1.58
CA VAL A 45 13.47 -9.91 2.68
C VAL A 45 13.45 -8.65 3.53
N ALA A 46 14.61 -8.17 4.00
CA ALA A 46 14.69 -6.95 4.81
C ALA A 46 14.15 -5.72 4.05
N TRP A 47 14.45 -5.62 2.76
CA TRP A 47 13.88 -4.60 1.88
C TRP A 47 12.35 -4.67 1.84
N ASN A 48 11.75 -5.85 1.57
CA ASN A 48 10.30 -6.00 1.58
C ASN A 48 9.68 -5.67 2.95
N TRP A 49 10.30 -6.14 4.04
CA TRP A 49 9.85 -5.85 5.41
C TRP A 49 9.98 -4.38 5.80
N SER A 50 10.83 -3.59 5.13
CA SER A 50 10.87 -2.14 5.31
C SER A 50 9.59 -1.43 4.84
N PHE A 51 8.75 -2.07 4.01
CA PHE A 51 7.45 -1.55 3.59
C PHE A 51 6.35 -1.76 4.62
N PHE A 52 6.51 -2.69 5.58
CA PHE A 52 5.47 -2.99 6.56
C PHE A 52 4.92 -1.74 7.27
N PRO A 53 5.76 -0.83 7.81
CA PRO A 53 5.25 0.35 8.49
C PRO A 53 4.43 1.28 7.58
N ILE A 54 4.89 1.51 6.34
CA ILE A 54 4.21 2.42 5.43
C ILE A 54 2.91 1.82 4.89
N ASP A 55 2.92 0.52 4.60
CA ASP A 55 1.77 -0.19 4.05
C ASP A 55 0.63 -0.30 5.06
N ILE A 56 0.97 -0.69 6.29
CA ILE A 56 0.00 -0.73 7.39
C ILE A 56 -0.52 0.67 7.69
N ALA A 57 0.36 1.68 7.70
CA ALA A 57 -0.05 3.06 7.96
C ALA A 57 -1.03 3.57 6.89
N PHE A 58 -0.69 3.48 5.60
CA PHE A 58 -1.58 4.01 4.57
C PHE A 58 -2.92 3.27 4.55
N ALA A 59 -2.91 1.94 4.70
CA ALA A 59 -4.14 1.15 4.65
C ALA A 59 -5.04 1.45 5.86
N SER A 60 -4.47 1.48 7.06
CA SER A 60 -5.23 1.71 8.29
C SER A 60 -5.76 3.14 8.37
N ILE A 61 -4.92 4.14 8.05
CA ILE A 61 -5.32 5.56 8.02
C ILE A 61 -6.40 5.78 6.95
N GLY A 62 -6.22 5.20 5.75
CA GLY A 62 -7.16 5.37 4.65
C GLY A 62 -8.53 4.75 4.92
N LEU A 63 -8.58 3.58 5.55
CA LEU A 63 -9.82 2.95 5.99
C LEU A 63 -10.48 3.75 7.13
N PHE A 64 -9.69 4.17 8.12
CA PHE A 64 -10.20 4.97 9.23
C PHE A 64 -10.75 6.33 8.76
N ALA A 65 -10.10 6.98 7.79
CA ALA A 65 -10.61 8.21 7.19
C ALA A 65 -11.95 8.03 6.46
N LYS A 66 -12.13 6.87 5.79
CA LYS A 66 -13.34 6.58 4.99
C LYS A 66 -14.53 6.08 5.80
N TYR A 67 -14.28 5.32 6.86
CA TYR A 67 -15.29 4.57 7.61
C TYR A 67 -15.32 4.90 9.11
N GLY A 68 -14.33 5.61 9.62
CA GLY A 68 -14.34 6.14 10.98
C GLY A 68 -15.24 7.37 11.11
N ASN A 69 -15.57 7.72 12.35
CA ASN A 69 -16.34 8.92 12.67
C ASN A 69 -15.43 10.17 12.68
N VAL A 70 -14.82 10.48 11.54
CA VAL A 70 -13.93 11.64 11.34
C VAL A 70 -14.48 12.54 10.24
N VAL A 71 -14.47 13.85 10.46
CA VAL A 71 -15.02 14.86 9.54
C VAL A 71 -14.11 16.08 9.42
N GLY A 72 -14.37 16.93 8.42
CA GLY A 72 -13.72 18.23 8.26
C GLY A 72 -12.20 18.13 8.09
N ALA A 73 -11.47 19.06 8.70
CA ALA A 73 -10.01 19.18 8.54
C ALA A 73 -9.23 17.93 8.96
N LEU A 74 -9.71 17.16 9.94
CA LEU A 74 -9.05 15.92 10.36
C LEU A 74 -9.19 14.84 9.28
N LYS A 75 -10.39 14.63 8.74
CA LYS A 75 -10.64 13.68 7.66
C LYS A 75 -9.77 14.01 6.44
N PHE A 76 -9.75 15.28 6.03
CA PHE A 76 -8.91 15.77 4.93
C PHE A 76 -7.42 15.43 5.14
N LYS A 77 -6.87 15.71 6.33
CA LYS A 77 -5.47 15.40 6.65
C LYS A 77 -5.18 13.90 6.60
N LEU A 78 -6.10 13.06 7.10
CA LEU A 78 -5.95 11.60 7.08
C LEU A 78 -6.01 11.07 5.64
N GLU A 79 -6.94 11.54 4.81
CA GLU A 79 -7.06 11.13 3.41
C GLU A 79 -5.82 11.51 2.59
N ILE A 80 -5.29 12.73 2.75
CA ILE A 80 -4.03 13.12 2.10
C ILE A 80 -2.87 12.26 2.60
N SER A 81 -2.74 12.07 3.91
CA SER A 81 -1.64 11.28 4.47
C SER A 81 -1.66 9.85 3.94
N ALA A 82 -2.83 9.19 3.93
CA ALA A 82 -2.98 7.85 3.37
C ALA A 82 -2.63 7.81 1.87
N ALA A 83 -3.13 8.76 1.08
CA ALA A 83 -2.88 8.79 -0.36
C ALA A 83 -1.39 9.04 -0.69
N THR A 84 -0.72 9.92 0.05
CA THR A 84 0.74 10.15 -0.08
C THR A 84 1.54 8.91 0.29
N LEU A 85 1.21 8.23 1.40
CA LEU A 85 1.92 7.02 1.81
C LEU A 85 1.73 5.88 0.82
N MET A 86 0.52 5.71 0.27
CA MET A 86 0.23 4.74 -0.80
C MET A 86 1.08 5.01 -2.05
N LEU A 87 1.17 6.29 -2.46
CA LEU A 87 2.03 6.71 -3.57
C LEU A 87 3.51 6.40 -3.30
N CYS A 88 4.00 6.74 -2.11
CA CYS A 88 5.37 6.48 -1.70
C CYS A 88 5.69 4.98 -1.67
N ALA A 89 4.79 4.14 -1.15
CA ALA A 89 4.98 2.68 -1.13
C ALA A 89 5.18 2.12 -2.55
N GLY A 90 4.26 2.45 -3.48
CA GLY A 90 4.40 2.01 -4.87
C GLY A 90 5.68 2.53 -5.54
N LEU A 91 6.04 3.81 -5.32
CA LEU A 91 7.22 4.40 -5.93
C LEU A 91 8.53 3.80 -5.40
N MET A 92 8.62 3.54 -4.10
CA MET A 92 9.79 2.88 -3.50
C MET A 92 9.99 1.48 -4.08
N ALA A 93 8.90 0.73 -4.27
CA ALA A 93 8.97 -0.62 -4.84
C ALA A 93 9.48 -0.62 -6.29
N VAL A 94 8.88 0.22 -7.13
CA VAL A 94 9.29 0.38 -8.54
C VAL A 94 10.73 0.89 -8.63
N SER A 95 11.13 1.85 -7.79
CA SER A 95 12.49 2.39 -7.78
C SER A 95 13.53 1.32 -7.46
N TYR A 96 13.26 0.46 -6.47
CA TYR A 96 14.14 -0.65 -6.13
C TYR A 96 14.32 -1.60 -7.33
N TRP A 97 13.23 -2.02 -7.97
CA TRP A 97 13.30 -2.94 -9.11
C TRP A 97 13.98 -2.36 -10.34
N VAL A 98 13.82 -1.06 -10.60
CA VAL A 98 14.60 -0.35 -11.62
C VAL A 98 16.09 -0.42 -11.31
N ILE A 99 16.49 -0.21 -10.06
CA ILE A 99 17.90 -0.25 -9.64
C ILE A 99 18.46 -1.67 -9.74
N THR A 100 17.69 -2.69 -9.36
CA THR A 100 18.13 -4.09 -9.40
C THR A 100 17.97 -4.77 -10.76
N GLY A 101 17.33 -4.11 -11.73
CA GLY A 101 17.09 -4.64 -13.07
C GLY A 101 16.04 -5.76 -13.13
N ASP A 102 15.08 -5.77 -12.21
CA ASP A 102 13.99 -6.76 -12.17
C ASP A 102 12.70 -6.16 -12.74
N PHE A 103 12.07 -6.86 -13.68
CA PHE A 103 10.89 -6.39 -14.40
C PHE A 103 9.73 -7.39 -14.37
N ASN A 104 9.57 -8.14 -13.27
CA ASN A 104 8.41 -9.01 -13.10
C ASN A 104 7.08 -8.24 -13.29
N PRO A 105 6.28 -8.55 -14.33
CA PRO A 105 5.11 -7.74 -14.69
C PRO A 105 4.03 -7.69 -13.61
N SER A 106 3.83 -8.77 -12.86
CA SER A 106 2.80 -8.85 -11.82
C SER A 106 3.12 -7.91 -10.66
N TRP A 107 4.36 -7.93 -10.20
CA TRP A 107 4.84 -7.09 -9.11
C TRP A 107 4.89 -5.61 -9.50
N TRP A 108 5.34 -5.32 -10.73
CA TRP A 108 5.28 -3.98 -11.30
C TRP A 108 3.84 -3.45 -11.40
N ALA A 109 2.90 -4.26 -11.91
CA ALA A 109 1.51 -3.84 -12.10
C ALA A 109 0.84 -3.45 -10.78
N VAL A 110 1.05 -4.23 -9.71
CA VAL A 110 0.49 -3.92 -8.39
C VAL A 110 1.02 -2.59 -7.86
N ASN A 111 2.34 -2.36 -7.94
CA ASN A 111 2.97 -1.17 -7.36
C ASN A 111 2.73 0.10 -8.19
N ILE A 112 2.68 -0.02 -9.52
CA ILE A 112 2.19 1.05 -10.40
C ILE A 112 0.71 1.34 -10.09
N GLY A 113 -0.09 0.32 -9.80
CA GLY A 113 -1.46 0.49 -9.32
C GLY A 113 -1.55 1.35 -8.06
N LEU A 114 -0.68 1.12 -7.07
CA LEU A 114 -0.60 1.95 -5.87
C LEU A 114 -0.25 3.42 -6.20
N ILE A 115 0.70 3.65 -7.11
CA ILE A 115 1.08 4.99 -7.56
C ILE A 115 -0.14 5.71 -8.16
N PHE A 116 -0.83 5.08 -9.12
CA PHE A 116 -1.99 5.69 -9.77
C PHE A 116 -3.15 5.92 -8.79
N LEU A 117 -3.45 4.97 -7.91
CA LEU A 117 -4.50 5.14 -6.91
C LEU A 117 -4.16 6.23 -5.90
N GLY A 118 -2.90 6.32 -5.46
CA GLY A 118 -2.42 7.41 -4.61
C GLY A 118 -2.62 8.78 -5.27
N LEU A 119 -2.20 8.93 -6.53
CA LEU A 119 -2.38 10.16 -7.30
C LEU A 119 -3.85 10.53 -7.50
N LEU A 120 -4.71 9.56 -7.84
CA LEU A 120 -6.15 9.80 -8.02
C LEU A 120 -6.84 10.19 -6.71
N ASN A 121 -6.46 9.59 -5.59
CA ASN A 121 -6.97 10.02 -4.28
C ASN A 121 -6.49 11.44 -3.96
N LEU A 122 -5.21 11.76 -4.12
CA LEU A 122 -4.70 13.13 -3.93
C LEU A 122 -5.41 14.17 -4.79
N TYR A 123 -5.75 13.82 -6.03
CA TYR A 123 -6.50 14.71 -6.93
C TYR A 123 -7.96 14.93 -6.51
N THR A 124 -8.56 13.97 -5.79
CA THR A 124 -10.00 13.99 -5.45
C THR A 124 -10.29 14.44 -4.03
N VAL A 125 -9.32 14.37 -3.12
CA VAL A 125 -9.48 14.84 -1.74
C VAL A 125 -9.72 16.35 -1.70
N LYS A 126 -10.75 16.76 -0.98
CA LYS A 126 -11.16 18.15 -0.82
C LYS A 126 -11.37 18.45 0.65
N VAL A 127 -11.12 19.70 1.04
CA VAL A 127 -11.54 20.19 2.36
C VAL A 127 -13.06 20.24 2.35
N ASP A 128 -13.71 19.60 3.33
CA ASP A 128 -15.14 19.78 3.54
C ASP A 128 -15.36 21.23 4.01
N ASP A 129 -16.05 22.06 3.21
CA ASP A 129 -16.35 23.48 3.51
C ASP A 129 -17.32 23.68 4.69
N THR A 130 -17.69 22.63 5.42
CA THR A 130 -18.68 22.66 6.52
C THR A 130 -18.12 23.20 7.85
N SER A 131 -17.00 23.93 7.81
CA SER A 131 -16.51 24.72 8.93
C SER A 131 -16.90 26.20 8.78
N SER A 132 -18.21 26.48 8.85
CA SER A 132 -18.77 27.80 9.17
C SER A 132 -19.88 27.65 10.19
#